data_AF-A0A1V6MZX2-F1
#
_entry.id   AF-A0A1V6MZX2-F1
#
_cell.length_a   1.000
_cell.length_b   1.000
_cell.length_c   1.000
_cell.angle_alpha   90.00
_cell.angle_beta   90.00
_cell.angle_gamma   90.00
#
_symmetry.space_group_name_H-M   'P 1'
#
loop_
_entity.id
_entity.type
_entity.pdbx_description
1 polymer ?
#
loop_
_entity_poly.entity_id
_entity_poly.type
_entity_poly.pdbx_seq_one_letter_code
_entity_poly.pdbx_strand_id
1 'polypeptide(L)'
;MDSNLKEEFERVKKELSKTKTELELVENKLEYCQNRLLDIRNEKDNLKKEIIKYETIDIEKKLNDSQKLSDEFLKQKHRLEITKELLDDSREEILLLKEIINDFKNLSSFDFIRSNYPNNLDEYFIKYEKYAKYKNKEHIKYKR
;
A
#
# COMPACT_ATOMS: atom_id res chain seq x y z
N MET A 1 -43.39 45.80 72.39
CA MET A 1 -42.43 45.31 71.38
C MET A 1 -42.10 46.50 70.49
N ASP A 2 -40.84 46.94 70.48
CA ASP A 2 -40.40 48.17 69.81
C ASP A 2 -40.82 48.18 68.33
N SER A 3 -41.43 49.27 67.86
CA SER A 3 -41.90 49.43 66.47
C SER A 3 -40.79 49.16 65.46
N ASN A 4 -39.57 49.57 65.78
CA ASN A 4 -38.37 49.42 64.97
C ASN A 4 -37.98 47.94 64.77
N LEU A 5 -38.11 47.12 65.83
CA LEU A 5 -37.84 45.68 65.77
C LEU A 5 -38.81 44.96 64.83
N LYS A 6 -40.05 45.44 64.75
CA LYS A 6 -41.12 44.86 63.91
C LYS A 6 -40.90 45.16 62.43
N GLU A 7 -40.45 46.37 62.11
CA GLU A 7 -40.08 46.77 60.75
C GLU A 7 -38.85 46.00 60.25
N GLU A 8 -37.84 45.84 61.11
CA GLU A 8 -36.64 45.08 60.76
C GLU A 8 -36.95 43.59 60.54
N PHE A 9 -37.81 43.00 61.36
CA PHE A 9 -38.28 41.62 61.17
C PHE A 9 -38.98 41.43 59.81
N GLU A 10 -39.87 42.34 59.42
CA GLU A 10 -40.55 42.26 58.12
C GLU A 10 -39.58 42.51 56.94
N ARG A 11 -38.56 43.36 57.11
CA ARG A 11 -37.49 43.54 56.11
C ARG A 11 -36.72 42.24 55.90
N VAL A 12 -36.23 41.64 56.98
CA VAL A 12 -35.48 40.37 56.95
C VAL A 12 -36.31 39.25 56.35
N LYS A 13 -37.61 39.20 56.67
CA LYS A 13 -38.54 38.21 56.10
C LYS A 13 -38.70 38.36 54.58
N LYS A 14 -38.78 39.60 54.06
CA LYS A 14 -38.81 39.87 52.62
C LYS A 14 -37.50 39.48 51.94
N GLU A 15 -36.36 39.82 52.52
CA GLU A 15 -35.05 39.43 52.00
C GLU A 15 -34.91 37.90 51.96
N LEU A 16 -35.26 37.20 53.04
CA LEU A 16 -35.25 35.74 53.10
C LEU A 16 -36.13 35.12 52.00
N SER A 17 -37.32 35.68 51.78
CA SER A 17 -38.21 35.22 50.69
C SER A 17 -37.56 35.40 49.33
N LYS A 18 -36.94 36.55 49.07
CA LYS A 18 -36.24 36.83 47.81
C LYS A 18 -35.05 35.90 47.61
N THR A 19 -34.22 35.72 48.62
CA THR A 19 -33.07 34.81 48.57
C THR A 19 -33.50 33.37 48.31
N LYS A 20 -34.61 32.90 48.89
CA LYS A 20 -35.15 31.56 48.58
C LYS A 20 -35.55 31.41 47.11
N THR A 21 -36.21 32.42 46.54
CA THR A 21 -36.58 32.38 45.11
C THR A 21 -35.37 32.45 44.19
N GLU A 22 -34.33 33.21 44.56
CA GLU A 22 -33.07 33.26 43.81
C GLU A 22 -32.32 31.93 43.91
N LEU A 23 -32.32 31.29 45.08
CA LEU A 23 -31.71 29.97 45.30
C LEU A 23 -32.36 28.91 44.41
N GLU A 24 -33.69 28.83 44.40
CA GLU A 24 -34.45 27.90 43.56
C GLU A 24 -34.15 28.11 42.07
N LEU A 25 -34.02 29.37 41.63
CA LEU A 25 -33.68 29.68 40.25
C LEU A 25 -32.25 29.25 39.88
N VAL A 26 -31.31 29.37 40.82
CA VAL A 26 -29.92 28.90 40.63
C VAL A 26 -29.87 27.37 40.61
N GLU A 27 -30.59 26.69 41.49
CA GLU A 27 -30.68 25.22 41.53
C GLU A 27 -31.23 24.65 40.21
N ASN A 28 -32.31 25.24 39.70
CA ASN A 28 -32.88 24.86 38.40
C ASN A 28 -31.88 25.06 37.24
N LYS A 29 -31.13 26.17 37.24
CA LYS A 29 -30.09 26.41 36.24
C LYS A 29 -28.93 25.42 36.37
N LEU A 30 -28.56 25.06 37.59
CA LEU A 30 -27.51 24.09 37.85
C LEU A 30 -27.90 22.71 37.31
N GLU A 31 -29.12 22.26 37.61
CA GLU A 31 -29.64 20.99 37.10
C GLU A 31 -29.67 20.95 35.57
N TYR A 32 -30.16 22.03 34.95
CA TYR A 32 -30.15 22.15 33.49
C TYR A 32 -28.73 22.06 32.90
N CYS A 33 -27.77 22.76 33.49
CA CYS A 33 -26.37 22.70 33.06
C CYS A 33 -25.76 21.30 33.24
N GLN A 34 -26.09 20.61 34.33
CA GLN A 34 -25.63 19.24 34.58
C GLN A 34 -26.16 18.26 33.53
N ASN A 35 -27.45 18.36 33.19
CA ASN A 35 -28.06 17.54 32.13
C ASN A 35 -27.41 17.83 30.76
N ARG A 36 -27.21 19.10 30.43
CA ARG A 36 -26.52 19.49 29.19
C ARG A 36 -25.09 18.94 29.12
N LEU A 37 -24.36 18.96 30.24
CA LEU A 37 -23.01 18.40 30.31
C LEU A 37 -22.99 16.89 30.09
N LEU A 38 -23.99 16.16 30.58
CA LEU A 38 -24.15 14.73 30.31
C LEU A 38 -24.39 14.46 28.83
N ASP A 39 -25.29 15.22 28.19
CA ASP A 39 -25.55 15.09 26.75
C ASP A 39 -24.29 15.34 25.91
N ILE A 40 -23.58 16.44 26.18
CA ILE A 40 -22.32 16.77 25.49
C ILE A 40 -21.28 15.68 25.71
N ARG A 41 -21.20 15.09 26.91
CA ARG A 41 -20.28 13.99 27.19
C ARG A 41 -20.60 12.77 26.35
N ASN A 42 -21.87 12.41 26.25
CA ASN A 42 -22.35 11.28 25.45
C ASN A 42 -22.09 11.50 23.95
N GLU A 43 -22.39 12.69 23.44
CA GLU A 43 -22.09 13.07 22.05
C GLU A 43 -20.59 12.98 21.75
N LYS A 44 -19.75 13.51 22.65
CA LYS A 44 -18.29 13.42 22.51
C LYS A 44 -17.81 11.97 22.44
N ASP A 45 -18.35 11.11 23.30
CA ASP A 45 -17.95 9.70 23.34
C ASP A 45 -18.44 8.94 22.09
N ASN A 46 -19.59 9.30 21.53
CA ASN A 46 -20.07 8.78 20.25
C ASN A 46 -19.21 9.24 19.08
N LEU A 47 -18.90 10.53 18.99
CA LEU A 47 -18.04 11.08 17.94
C LEU A 47 -16.64 10.43 17.96
N LYS A 48 -16.08 10.19 19.15
CA LYS A 48 -14.82 9.44 19.28
C LYS A 48 -14.88 8.04 18.69
N LYS A 49 -15.98 7.31 18.91
CA LYS A 49 -16.17 5.97 18.33
C LYS A 49 -16.27 6.03 16.81
N GLU A 50 -16.96 7.03 16.28
CA GLU A 50 -17.06 7.23 14.82
C GLU A 50 -15.71 7.58 14.20
N ILE A 51 -14.94 8.47 14.82
CA ILE A 51 -13.58 8.82 14.36
C ILE A 51 -12.73 7.55 14.28
N ILE A 52 -12.67 6.76 15.36
CA ILE A 52 -11.88 5.51 15.40
C ILE A 52 -12.34 4.55 14.30
N LYS A 53 -13.65 4.43 14.07
CA LYS A 53 -14.21 3.58 13.02
C LYS A 53 -13.74 4.03 11.63
N TYR A 54 -13.83 5.32 11.32
CA TYR A 54 -13.43 5.83 10.00
C TYR A 54 -11.91 5.76 9.80
N GLU A 55 -11.12 6.04 10.83
CA GLU A 55 -9.66 5.86 10.80
C GLU A 55 -9.28 4.40 10.53
N THR A 56 -9.97 3.45 11.18
CA THR A 56 -9.75 2.01 10.96
C THR A 56 -10.04 1.61 9.51
N ILE A 57 -11.17 2.07 8.95
CA ILE A 57 -11.55 1.80 7.55
C ILE A 57 -10.51 2.38 6.58
N ASP A 58 -10.01 3.59 6.82
CA ASP A 58 -8.99 4.21 5.97
C ASP A 58 -7.66 3.45 6.03
N ILE A 59 -7.25 3.01 7.22
CA ILE A 59 -6.04 2.18 7.42
C ILE A 59 -6.18 0.84 6.70
N GLU A 60 -7.31 0.15 6.84
CA GLU A 60 -7.58 -1.13 6.15
C GLU A 60 -7.53 -0.98 4.64
N LYS A 61 -8.12 0.10 4.11
CA LYS A 61 -8.07 0.39 2.67
C LYS A 61 -6.64 0.63 2.19
N LYS A 62 -5.88 1.47 2.88
CA LYS A 62 -4.47 1.75 2.56
C LYS A 62 -3.61 0.48 2.63
N LEU A 63 -3.87 -0.40 3.60
CA LEU A 63 -3.19 -1.69 3.71
C LEU A 63 -3.49 -2.59 2.50
N ASN A 64 -4.76 -2.71 2.11
CA ASN A 64 -5.17 -3.51 0.96
C ASN A 64 -4.57 -2.98 -0.35
N ASP A 65 -4.58 -1.66 -0.55
CA ASP A 65 -3.99 -1.02 -1.73
C ASP A 65 -2.46 -1.25 -1.78
N SER A 66 -1.78 -1.16 -0.63
CA SER A 66 -0.35 -1.45 -0.50
C SER A 66 -0.02 -2.93 -0.80
N GLN A 67 -0.84 -3.86 -0.32
CA GLN A 67 -0.68 -5.30 -0.59
C GLN A 67 -0.82 -5.59 -2.10
N LYS A 68 -1.86 -5.05 -2.75
CA LYS A 68 -2.04 -5.21 -4.20
C LYS A 68 -0.86 -4.64 -4.99
N LEU A 69 -0.38 -3.47 -4.61
CA LEU A 69 0.78 -2.85 -5.25
C LEU A 69 2.04 -3.71 -5.09
N SER A 70 2.26 -4.29 -3.90
CA SER A 70 3.37 -5.22 -3.66
C SER A 70 3.26 -6.47 -4.53
N ASP A 71 2.07 -7.06 -4.65
CA ASP A 71 1.84 -8.24 -5.49
C ASP A 71 2.08 -7.96 -6.98
N GLU A 72 1.62 -6.80 -7.46
CA GLU A 72 1.88 -6.36 -8.82
C GLU A 72 3.37 -6.11 -9.06
N PHE A 73 4.06 -5.47 -8.11
CA PHE A 73 5.50 -5.26 -8.18
C PHE A 73 6.28 -6.58 -8.25
N LEU A 74 5.93 -7.56 -7.43
CA LEU A 74 6.58 -8.89 -7.46
C LEU A 74 6.34 -9.59 -8.80
N LYS A 75 5.13 -9.53 -9.35
CA LYS A 75 4.83 -10.07 -10.69
C LYS A 75 5.63 -9.37 -11.78
N GLN A 76 5.74 -8.04 -11.74
CA GLN A 76 6.53 -7.27 -12.70
C GLN A 76 8.02 -7.58 -12.58
N LYS A 77 8.55 -7.67 -11.35
CA LYS A 77 9.94 -8.05 -11.09
C LYS A 77 10.27 -9.41 -11.68
N HIS A 78 9.42 -10.41 -11.45
CA HIS A 78 9.60 -11.73 -12.02
C HIS A 78 9.57 -11.72 -13.55
N ARG A 79 8.62 -10.98 -14.17
CA ARG A 79 8.57 -10.82 -15.63
C ARG A 79 9.82 -10.14 -16.17
N LEU A 80 10.36 -9.14 -15.46
CA LEU A 80 11.59 -8.46 -15.84
C LEU A 80 12.79 -9.41 -15.80
N GLU A 81 12.89 -10.24 -14.76
CA GLU A 81 13.94 -11.27 -14.64
C GLU A 81 13.88 -12.26 -15.81
N ILE A 82 12.71 -12.83 -16.10
CA ILE A 82 12.51 -13.73 -17.26
C ILE A 82 12.86 -13.02 -18.57
N THR A 83 12.38 -11.80 -18.77
CA THR A 83 12.61 -11.05 -20.02
C THR A 83 14.09 -10.75 -20.21
N LYS A 84 14.82 -10.46 -19.12
CA LYS A 84 16.26 -10.26 -19.15
C LYS A 84 16.98 -11.55 -19.54
N GLU A 85 16.61 -12.68 -18.95
CA GLU A 85 17.17 -14.00 -19.28
C GLU A 85 16.97 -14.31 -20.77
N LEU A 86 15.75 -14.13 -21.29
CA LEU A 86 15.44 -14.32 -22.71
C LEU A 86 16.23 -13.38 -23.63
N LEU A 87 16.48 -12.14 -23.20
CA LEU A 87 17.26 -11.17 -23.96
C LEU A 87 18.75 -11.55 -23.98
N ASP A 88 19.30 -11.99 -22.85
CA ASP A 88 20.68 -12.43 -22.75
C ASP A 88 20.90 -13.70 -23.58
N ASP A 89 19.96 -14.67 -23.53
CA ASP A 89 19.93 -15.83 -24.42
C ASP A 89 19.95 -15.40 -25.90
N SER A 90 19.03 -14.51 -26.29
CA SER A 90 18.94 -14.04 -27.68
C SER A 90 20.23 -13.33 -28.13
N ARG A 91 20.91 -12.62 -27.24
CA ARG A 91 22.21 -11.98 -27.53
C ARG A 91 23.30 -13.00 -27.79
N GLU A 92 23.38 -14.04 -26.97
CA GLU A 92 24.34 -15.14 -27.17
C GLU A 92 24.11 -15.86 -28.50
N GLU A 93 22.86 -16.15 -28.84
CA GLU A 93 22.49 -16.77 -30.11
C GLU A 93 22.88 -15.87 -31.30
N ILE A 94 22.62 -14.57 -31.23
CA ILE A 94 23.02 -13.61 -32.27
C ILE A 94 24.55 -13.54 -32.41
N LEU A 95 25.31 -13.60 -31.30
CA LEU A 95 26.77 -13.59 -31.35
C LEU A 95 27.31 -14.85 -32.04
N LEU A 96 26.80 -16.02 -31.67
CA LEU A 96 27.17 -17.29 -32.32
C LEU A 96 26.86 -17.27 -33.82
N LEU A 97 25.67 -16.80 -34.21
CA LEU A 97 25.30 -16.67 -35.61
C LEU A 97 26.18 -15.67 -36.37
N LYS A 98 26.57 -14.57 -35.74
CA LYS A 98 27.51 -13.60 -36.35
C LYS A 98 28.89 -14.21 -36.58
N GLU A 99 29.42 -15.00 -35.64
CA GLU A 99 30.68 -15.73 -35.81
C GLU A 99 30.60 -16.67 -37.00
N ILE A 100 29.55 -17.50 -37.06
CA ILE A 100 29.30 -18.41 -38.19
C ILE A 100 29.24 -17.63 -39.51
N ILE A 101 28.40 -16.59 -39.60
CA ILE A 101 28.26 -15.80 -40.83
C ILE A 101 29.59 -15.18 -41.26
N ASN A 102 30.39 -14.67 -40.32
CA ASN A 102 31.68 -14.06 -40.62
C ASN A 102 32.66 -15.08 -41.21
N ASP A 103 32.73 -16.28 -40.64
CA ASP A 103 33.59 -17.35 -41.14
C ASP A 103 33.14 -17.83 -42.53
N PHE A 104 31.83 -17.94 -42.76
CA PHE A 104 31.29 -18.29 -44.06
C PHE A 104 31.45 -17.18 -45.11
N LYS A 105 31.45 -15.90 -44.70
CA LYS A 105 31.71 -14.75 -45.59
C LYS A 105 33.10 -14.76 -46.20
N ASN A 106 34.07 -15.37 -45.51
CA ASN A 106 35.46 -15.43 -45.93
C ASN A 106 35.77 -16.63 -46.86
N LEU A 107 34.75 -17.45 -47.20
CA LEU A 107 34.91 -18.57 -48.14
C LEU A 107 34.87 -18.08 -49.58
N SER A 108 35.82 -18.55 -50.40
CA SER A 108 35.78 -18.32 -51.85
C SER A 108 34.80 -19.27 -52.53
N SER A 109 34.22 -18.86 -53.66
CA SER A 109 33.31 -19.69 -54.46
C SER A 109 33.92 -21.04 -54.88
N PHE A 110 35.25 -21.08 -55.04
CA PHE A 110 36.01 -22.31 -55.33
C PHE A 110 36.16 -23.24 -54.13
N ASP A 111 36.16 -22.73 -52.90
CA ASP A 111 36.24 -23.54 -51.67
C ASP A 111 34.93 -24.30 -51.46
N PHE A 112 33.80 -23.65 -51.76
CA PHE A 112 32.48 -24.28 -51.75
C PHE A 112 32.38 -25.45 -52.74
N ILE A 113 32.88 -25.27 -53.98
CA ILE A 113 32.90 -26.33 -55.02
C ILE A 113 33.77 -27.53 -54.60
N ARG A 114 34.83 -27.30 -53.82
CA ARG A 114 35.70 -28.35 -53.29
C ARG A 114 35.22 -28.98 -51.98
N SER A 115 34.06 -28.57 -51.46
CA SER A 115 33.58 -28.96 -50.12
C SER A 115 34.56 -28.62 -48.99
N ASN A 116 35.40 -27.60 -49.18
CA ASN A 116 36.28 -27.07 -48.14
C ASN A 116 35.50 -26.09 -47.28
N TYR A 117 34.80 -26.64 -46.28
CA TYR A 117 34.10 -25.86 -45.26
C TYR A 117 35.09 -25.27 -44.24
N PRO A 118 34.68 -24.24 -43.47
CA PRO A 118 35.51 -23.72 -42.38
C PRO A 118 35.87 -24.86 -41.42
N ASN A 119 37.14 -24.93 -41.01
CA ASN A 119 37.65 -26.00 -40.13
C ASN A 119 36.88 -26.10 -38.80
N ASN A 120 36.20 -25.01 -38.39
CA ASN A 120 35.47 -24.91 -37.13
C ASN A 120 33.97 -25.26 -37.28
N LEU A 121 33.52 -25.74 -38.44
CA LEU A 121 32.10 -26.03 -38.69
C LEU A 121 31.50 -27.03 -37.69
N ASP A 122 32.22 -28.11 -37.42
CA ASP A 122 31.80 -29.12 -36.43
C ASP A 122 31.74 -28.52 -35.02
N GLU A 123 32.65 -27.59 -34.70
CA GLU A 123 32.65 -26.88 -33.42
C GLU A 123 31.44 -25.95 -33.29
N TYR A 124 31.01 -25.30 -34.38
CA TYR A 124 29.78 -24.50 -34.41
C TYR A 124 28.54 -25.36 -34.23
N PHE A 125 28.45 -26.53 -34.88
CA PHE A 125 27.36 -27.47 -34.69
C PHE A 125 27.28 -27.98 -33.25
N ILE A 126 28.42 -28.34 -32.65
CA ILE A 126 28.50 -28.76 -31.25
C ILE A 126 28.07 -27.62 -30.31
N LYS A 127 28.56 -26.39 -30.52
CA LYS A 127 28.18 -25.22 -29.72
C LYS A 127 26.68 -24.91 -29.84
N TYR A 128 26.14 -24.94 -31.06
CA TYR A 128 24.73 -24.71 -31.32
C TYR A 128 23.83 -25.79 -30.71
N GLU A 129 24.15 -27.07 -30.90
CA GLU A 129 23.41 -28.17 -30.27
C GLU A 129 23.44 -28.12 -28.75
N LYS A 130 24.62 -27.81 -28.18
CA LYS A 130 24.80 -27.66 -26.74
C LYS A 130 23.90 -26.54 -26.24
N TYR A 131 23.96 -25.37 -26.86
CA TYR A 131 23.12 -24.21 -26.53
C TYR A 131 21.60 -24.54 -26.63
N ALA A 132 21.16 -25.17 -27.73
CA ALA A 132 19.77 -25.59 -27.92
C ALA A 132 19.30 -26.61 -26.87
N LYS A 133 20.17 -27.49 -26.37
CA LYS A 133 19.86 -28.44 -25.28
C LYS A 133 19.80 -27.75 -23.90
N TYR A 134 20.62 -26.73 -23.64
CA TYR A 134 20.57 -25.95 -22.40
C TYR A 134 19.27 -25.13 -22.31
N LYS A 135 18.91 -24.41 -23.39
CA LYS A 135 17.66 -23.63 -23.50
C LYS A 135 16.40 -24.46 -23.21
N ASN A 136 16.36 -25.71 -23.72
CA ASN A 136 15.24 -26.62 -23.49
C ASN A 136 15.15 -27.18 -22.05
N LYS A 137 16.25 -27.20 -21.28
CA LYS A 137 16.25 -27.67 -19.88
C LYS A 137 15.82 -26.59 -18.89
N GLU A 138 16.22 -25.34 -19.11
CA GLU A 138 15.87 -24.19 -18.26
C GLU A 138 14.36 -23.87 -18.35
N HIS A 139 13.77 -23.88 -19.56
CA HIS A 139 12.33 -23.61 -19.74
C HIS A 139 11.36 -24.62 -19.09
N ILE A 140 11.84 -25.81 -18.70
CA ILE A 140 11.01 -26.83 -18.02
C ILE A 140 10.93 -26.58 -16.51
N LYS A 141 11.90 -25.89 -15.91
CA LYS A 141 11.94 -25.63 -14.45
C LYS A 141 10.93 -24.58 -13.97
N TYR A 142 10.51 -23.66 -14.84
CA TYR A 142 9.67 -22.51 -14.45
C TYR A 142 8.17 -22.67 -14.79
N LYS A 143 7.73 -23.90 -15.08
CA LYS A 143 6.33 -24.25 -15.43
C LYS A 143 5.50 -24.83 -14.28
N ARG A 144 5.95 -24.71 -13.02
CA ARG A 144 5.23 -25.19 -11.83
C ARG A 144 4.68 -24.04 -11.00
#